data_AF-E4VP36-F1
#
_entry.id   AF-E4VP36-F1
#
_cell.length_a   1.000
_cell.length_b   1.000
_cell.length_c   1.000
_cell.angle_alpha   90.00
_cell.angle_beta   90.00
_cell.angle_gamma   90.00
#
_symmetry.space_group_name_H-M   'P 1'
#
loop_
_entity.id
_entity.type
_entity.pdbx_description
1 polymer ?
#
loop_
_entity_poly.entity_id
_entity_poly.type
_entity_poly.pdbx_seq_one_letter_code
_entity_poly.pdbx_strand_id
1 'polypeptide(L)'
;LLALQNNPNPQSEAEIDNQCTYIKESVACGNNYTDKCATPLYKQLISFGSAESRENMENFCTPGNELRKTLLKHSECLADAWNEQQACTTDARAAIEKISSVANKDKINLACCTYRRFRLCGTDLIEKKCGAEAKDFVLKFISFFVSNLPDIVCQNFSPEEPPCKALLPPIGAPPNGDQDSPLNQIINMFNAN
;
A
#
# COMPACT_ATOMS: atom_id res chain seq x y z
N LEU A 1 -11.27 1.10 7.51
CA LEU A 1 -10.15 0.29 8.04
C LEU A 1 -9.45 1.14 9.10
N LEU A 2 -9.70 0.87 10.37
CA LEU A 2 -9.03 1.57 11.50
C LEU A 2 -7.49 1.49 11.41
N ALA A 3 -6.98 0.49 10.69
CA ALA A 3 -5.56 0.31 10.37
C ALA A 3 -4.93 1.43 9.50
N LEU A 4 -5.69 2.44 9.04
CA LEU A 4 -5.14 3.62 8.35
C LEU A 4 -5.32 4.92 9.15
N GLN A 5 -6.09 4.89 10.24
CA GLN A 5 -6.46 6.06 11.05
C GLN A 5 -5.52 6.26 12.25
N ASN A 6 -4.96 5.18 12.80
CA ASN A 6 -3.91 5.21 13.83
C ASN A 6 -2.60 4.64 13.26
N ASN A 7 -1.49 4.84 13.98
CA ASN A 7 -0.22 4.21 13.64
C ASN A 7 -0.44 2.71 13.34
N PRO A 8 -0.24 2.27 12.09
CA PRO A 8 -0.68 0.95 11.64
C PRO A 8 0.24 -0.16 12.14
N ASN A 9 1.27 0.16 12.93
CA ASN A 9 2.31 -0.76 13.37
C ASN A 9 1.98 -1.28 14.78
N PRO A 10 1.49 -2.54 14.92
CA PRO A 10 1.33 -3.18 16.21
C PRO A 10 2.64 -3.19 17.01
N GLN A 11 2.54 -2.91 18.30
CA GLN A 11 3.64 -2.89 19.25
C GLN A 11 3.62 -4.12 20.19
N SER A 12 2.59 -4.97 20.08
CA SER A 12 2.47 -6.18 20.91
C SER A 12 1.77 -7.31 20.17
N GLU A 13 1.98 -8.55 20.64
CA GLU A 13 1.27 -9.74 20.13
C GLU A 13 -0.26 -9.58 20.20
N ALA A 14 -0.77 -8.96 21.27
CA ALA A 14 -2.19 -8.71 21.45
C ALA A 14 -2.74 -7.71 20.42
N GLU A 15 -1.98 -6.68 20.07
CA GLU A 15 -2.34 -5.74 19.01
C GLU A 15 -2.34 -6.41 17.63
N ILE A 16 -1.37 -7.30 17.36
CA ILE A 16 -1.35 -8.10 16.12
C ILE A 16 -2.60 -8.98 16.04
N ASP A 17 -2.98 -9.65 17.12
CA ASP A 17 -4.17 -10.52 17.15
C ASP A 17 -5.47 -9.74 16.92
N ASN A 18 -5.57 -8.54 17.51
CA ASN A 18 -6.69 -7.64 17.27
C ASN A 18 -6.74 -7.21 15.79
N GLN A 19 -5.60 -6.82 15.20
CA GLN A 19 -5.53 -6.47 13.78
C GLN A 19 -5.92 -7.64 12.87
N CYS A 20 -5.45 -8.86 13.19
CA CYS A 20 -5.78 -10.07 12.46
C CYS A 20 -7.28 -10.41 12.51
N THR A 21 -7.97 -10.05 13.59
CA THR A 21 -9.43 -10.17 13.66
C THR A 21 -10.09 -9.29 12.61
N TYR A 22 -9.75 -8.00 12.57
CA TYR A 22 -10.30 -7.07 11.58
C TYR A 22 -9.95 -7.44 10.13
N ILE A 23 -8.74 -7.94 9.89
CA ILE A 23 -8.32 -8.39 8.56
C ILE A 23 -9.20 -9.57 8.11
N LYS A 24 -9.36 -10.59 8.97
CA LYS A 24 -10.18 -11.78 8.66
C LYS A 24 -11.63 -11.40 8.39
N GLU A 25 -12.21 -10.50 9.19
CA GLU A 25 -13.56 -9.97 8.98
C GLU A 25 -13.70 -9.22 7.65
N SER A 26 -12.72 -8.37 7.33
CA SER A 26 -12.71 -7.59 6.08
C SER A 26 -12.61 -8.50 4.85
N VAL A 27 -11.74 -9.52 4.91
CA VAL A 27 -11.59 -10.52 3.84
C VAL A 27 -12.87 -11.34 3.69
N ALA A 28 -13.50 -11.77 4.79
CA ALA A 28 -14.77 -12.48 4.74
C ALA A 28 -15.89 -11.64 4.10
N CYS A 29 -15.94 -10.34 4.40
CA CYS A 29 -16.87 -9.40 3.77
C CYS A 29 -16.63 -9.30 2.26
N GLY A 30 -15.37 -9.07 1.85
CA GLY A 30 -15.00 -8.98 0.43
C GLY A 30 -15.28 -10.27 -0.35
N ASN A 31 -15.04 -11.43 0.26
CA ASN A 31 -15.36 -12.74 -0.33
C ASN A 31 -16.87 -12.91 -0.51
N ASN A 32 -17.68 -12.60 0.51
CA ASN A 32 -19.13 -12.70 0.44
C ASN A 32 -19.73 -11.81 -0.67
N TYR A 33 -19.23 -10.57 -0.80
CA TYR A 33 -19.60 -9.68 -1.90
C TYR A 33 -19.20 -10.27 -3.26
N THR A 34 -17.95 -10.71 -3.39
CA THR A 34 -17.42 -11.31 -4.62
C THR A 34 -18.24 -12.53 -5.03
N ASP A 35 -18.62 -13.37 -4.07
CA ASP A 35 -19.41 -14.57 -4.32
C ASP A 35 -20.81 -14.28 -4.84
N LYS A 36 -21.45 -13.21 -4.34
CA LYS A 36 -22.80 -12.80 -4.72
C LYS A 36 -22.85 -11.97 -6.00
N CYS A 37 -21.86 -11.10 -6.21
CA CYS A 37 -21.96 -10.02 -7.18
C CYS A 37 -20.99 -10.13 -8.37
N ALA A 38 -19.90 -10.90 -8.26
CA ALA A 38 -18.92 -11.00 -9.34
C ALA A 38 -19.26 -12.10 -10.36
N THR A 39 -18.90 -11.87 -11.63
CA THR A 39 -18.99 -12.89 -12.68
C THR A 39 -17.92 -13.97 -12.47
N PRO A 40 -18.06 -15.18 -13.06
CA PRO A 40 -17.05 -16.24 -12.93
C PRO A 40 -15.63 -15.80 -13.30
N LEU A 41 -15.48 -15.00 -14.36
CA LEU A 41 -14.19 -14.46 -14.76
C LEU A 41 -13.62 -13.50 -13.71
N TYR A 42 -14.42 -12.58 -13.17
CA TYR A 42 -13.96 -11.67 -12.13
C TYR A 42 -13.58 -12.43 -10.85
N LYS A 43 -14.31 -13.49 -10.47
CA LYS A 43 -13.93 -14.35 -9.33
C LYS A 43 -12.55 -14.98 -9.53
N GLN A 44 -12.26 -15.49 -10.74
CA GLN A 44 -10.96 -16.05 -11.07
C GLN A 44 -9.85 -14.99 -11.02
N LEU A 45 -10.08 -13.80 -11.58
CA LEU A 45 -9.11 -12.71 -11.55
C LEU A 45 -8.82 -12.22 -10.13
N ILE A 46 -9.86 -12.04 -9.31
CA ILE A 46 -9.71 -11.68 -7.90
C ILE A 46 -8.95 -12.78 -7.15
N SER A 47 -9.31 -14.05 -7.33
CA SER A 47 -8.65 -15.17 -6.69
C SER A 47 -7.16 -15.24 -7.04
N PHE A 48 -6.83 -15.08 -8.32
CA PHE A 48 -5.45 -15.03 -8.81
C PHE A 48 -4.68 -13.85 -8.21
N GLY A 49 -5.24 -12.63 -8.29
CA GLY A 49 -4.56 -11.42 -7.83
C GLY A 49 -4.34 -11.34 -6.32
N SER A 50 -5.12 -12.09 -5.53
CA SER A 50 -5.04 -12.10 -4.06
C SER A 50 -4.45 -13.37 -3.46
N ALA A 51 -3.98 -14.33 -4.28
CA ALA A 51 -3.48 -15.61 -3.79
C ALA A 51 -2.30 -15.45 -2.83
N GLU A 52 -1.29 -14.68 -3.23
CA GLU A 52 -0.12 -14.38 -2.41
C GLU A 52 -0.50 -13.62 -1.12
N SER A 53 -1.42 -12.65 -1.24
CA SER A 53 -1.90 -11.89 -0.09
C SER A 53 -2.59 -12.77 0.96
N ARG A 54 -3.36 -13.79 0.54
CA ARG A 54 -4.00 -14.73 1.45
C ARG A 54 -2.98 -15.58 2.21
N GLU A 55 -2.00 -16.14 1.52
CA GLU A 55 -0.93 -16.94 2.14
C GLU A 55 -0.15 -16.13 3.18
N ASN A 56 0.23 -14.91 2.80
CA ASN A 56 0.97 -14.02 3.68
C ASN A 56 0.17 -13.58 4.91
N MET A 57 -1.13 -13.29 4.73
CA MET A 57 -2.04 -12.99 5.82
C MET A 57 -2.17 -14.17 6.80
N GLU A 58 -2.31 -15.40 6.30
CA GLU A 58 -2.38 -16.61 7.14
C GLU A 58 -1.10 -16.78 7.96
N ASN A 59 0.07 -16.60 7.34
CA ASN A 59 1.37 -16.65 8.02
C ASN A 59 1.49 -15.58 9.11
N PHE A 60 1.18 -14.32 8.80
CA PHE A 60 1.24 -13.21 9.75
C PHE A 60 0.27 -13.39 10.92
N CYS A 61 -0.94 -13.90 10.65
CA CYS A 61 -1.96 -14.13 11.66
C CYS A 61 -1.81 -15.46 12.42
N THR A 62 -0.71 -16.18 12.21
CA THR A 62 -0.35 -17.36 12.99
C THR A 62 0.58 -16.96 14.14
N PRO A 63 0.21 -17.22 15.42
CA PRO A 63 1.07 -16.91 16.56
C PRO A 63 2.45 -17.55 16.47
N GLY A 64 3.49 -16.81 16.87
CA GLY A 64 4.88 -17.29 16.85
C GLY A 64 5.56 -17.30 15.48
N ASN A 65 4.87 -16.88 14.41
CA ASN A 65 5.47 -16.72 13.08
C ASN A 65 6.59 -15.67 13.09
N GLU A 66 7.65 -15.90 12.30
CA GLU A 66 8.80 -14.99 12.20
C GLU A 66 8.42 -13.58 11.78
N LEU A 67 7.36 -13.41 10.98
CA LEU A 67 6.88 -12.08 10.56
C LEU A 67 6.42 -11.24 11.75
N ARG A 68 5.79 -11.85 12.75
CA ARG A 68 5.37 -11.17 13.99
C ARG A 68 6.59 -10.77 14.80
N LYS A 69 7.58 -11.67 14.91
CA LYS A 69 8.84 -11.39 15.61
C LYS A 69 9.61 -10.23 14.98
N THR A 70 9.75 -10.23 13.64
CA THR A 70 10.43 -9.15 12.93
C THR A 70 9.67 -7.82 13.04
N LEU A 71 8.34 -7.83 12.94
CA LEU A 71 7.53 -6.64 13.19
C LEU A 71 7.80 -6.06 14.58
N LEU A 72 7.65 -6.88 15.63
CA LEU A 72 7.80 -6.44 17.02
C LEU A 72 9.23 -5.99 17.35
N LYS A 73 10.24 -6.59 16.70
CA LYS A 73 11.63 -6.14 16.82
C LYS A 73 11.82 -4.70 16.34
N HIS A 74 11.07 -4.28 15.33
CA HIS A 74 11.21 -2.97 14.66
C HIS A 74 10.05 -2.02 14.93
N SER A 75 9.08 -2.42 15.75
CA SER A 75 7.76 -1.77 15.83
C SER A 75 7.84 -0.31 16.28
N GLU A 76 8.69 0.00 17.25
CA GLU A 76 8.87 1.36 17.77
C GLU A 76 9.47 2.29 16.70
N CYS A 77 10.49 1.80 15.98
CA CYS A 77 11.12 2.58 14.91
C CYS A 77 10.16 2.76 13.72
N LEU A 78 9.46 1.71 13.31
CA LEU A 78 8.47 1.78 12.23
C LEU A 78 7.32 2.72 12.59
N ALA A 79 6.91 2.73 13.86
CA ALA A 79 5.92 3.66 14.37
C ALA A 79 6.40 5.11 14.26
N ASP A 80 7.66 5.40 14.57
CA ASP A 80 8.24 6.73 14.42
C ASP A 80 8.47 7.13 12.94
N ALA A 81 8.85 6.16 12.09
CA ALA A 81 8.99 6.37 10.65
C ALA A 81 7.65 6.67 9.96
N TRP A 82 6.54 6.15 10.47
CA TRP A 82 5.20 6.36 9.91
C TRP A 82 4.82 7.85 9.82
N ASN A 83 5.20 8.67 10.80
CA ASN A 83 4.90 10.09 10.79
C ASN A 83 5.64 10.82 9.65
N GLU A 84 6.90 10.46 9.42
CA GLU A 84 7.72 11.04 8.34
C GLU A 84 7.30 10.53 6.96
N GLN A 85 6.72 9.32 6.89
CA GLN A 85 6.15 8.74 5.67
C GLN A 85 5.04 9.60 5.06
N GLN A 86 4.40 10.48 5.84
CA GLN A 86 3.33 11.36 5.36
C GLN A 86 3.78 12.23 4.17
N ALA A 87 5.06 12.62 4.11
CA ALA A 87 5.61 13.35 2.96
C ALA A 87 5.55 12.50 1.67
N CYS A 88 5.94 11.22 1.75
CA CYS A 88 5.85 10.29 0.62
C CYS A 88 4.40 10.07 0.18
N THR A 89 3.48 9.91 1.13
CA THR A 89 2.04 9.72 0.84
C THR A 89 1.42 10.97 0.20
N THR A 90 1.82 12.16 0.65
CA THR A 90 1.36 13.43 0.08
C THR A 90 1.85 13.61 -1.35
N ASP A 91 3.13 13.31 -1.61
CA ASP A 91 3.70 13.34 -2.95
C ASP A 91 3.04 12.33 -3.90
N ALA A 92 2.74 11.12 -3.40
CA ALA A 92 2.00 10.12 -4.15
C ALA A 92 0.57 10.60 -4.47
N ARG A 93 -0.12 11.22 -3.50
CA ARG A 93 -1.46 11.77 -3.70
C ARG A 93 -1.49 12.82 -4.80
N ALA A 94 -0.52 13.74 -4.83
CA ALA A 94 -0.42 14.75 -5.89
C ALA A 94 -0.28 14.13 -7.28
N ALA A 95 0.45 13.01 -7.39
CA ALA A 95 0.60 12.28 -8.66
C ALA A 95 -0.66 11.46 -9.02
N ILE A 96 -1.29 10.83 -8.03
CA ILE A 96 -2.54 10.06 -8.19
C ILE A 96 -3.67 10.96 -8.72
N GLU A 97 -3.82 12.17 -8.19
CA GLU A 97 -4.83 13.14 -8.62
C GLU A 97 -4.65 13.60 -10.07
N LYS A 98 -3.44 13.47 -10.63
CA LYS A 98 -3.15 13.77 -12.03
C LYS A 98 -3.56 12.63 -12.98
N ILE A 99 -3.80 11.41 -12.49
CA ILE A 99 -4.14 10.25 -13.32
C ILE A 99 -5.44 10.47 -14.13
N SER A 100 -6.42 11.16 -13.55
CA SER A 100 -7.70 11.44 -14.23
C SER A 100 -7.55 12.42 -15.40
N SER A 101 -6.55 13.32 -15.36
CA SER A 101 -6.37 14.41 -16.32
C SER A 101 -5.35 14.13 -17.44
N VAL A 102 -4.52 13.08 -17.32
CA VAL A 102 -3.61 12.66 -18.40
C VAL A 102 -4.33 11.86 -19.49
N ALA A 103 -3.73 11.84 -20.68
CA ALA A 103 -4.21 11.03 -21.80
C ALA A 103 -4.29 9.54 -21.41
N ASN A 104 -5.27 8.81 -21.94
CA ASN A 104 -5.49 7.39 -21.58
C ASN A 104 -4.24 6.51 -21.74
N LYS A 105 -3.43 6.76 -22.78
CA LYS A 105 -2.17 6.04 -23.01
C LYS A 105 -1.12 6.25 -21.90
N ASP A 106 -1.20 7.36 -21.18
CA ASP A 106 -0.24 7.76 -20.16
C ASP A 106 -0.71 7.41 -18.74
N LYS A 107 -1.96 6.97 -18.57
CA LYS A 107 -2.52 6.62 -17.25
C LYS A 107 -1.76 5.51 -16.55
N ILE A 108 -1.47 4.41 -17.28
CA ILE A 108 -0.69 3.28 -16.73
C ILE A 108 0.75 3.72 -16.44
N ASN A 109 1.36 4.50 -17.34
CA ASN A 109 2.70 5.02 -17.14
C ASN A 109 2.76 5.89 -15.86
N LEU A 110 1.86 6.86 -15.72
CA LEU A 110 1.80 7.71 -14.53
C LEU A 110 1.51 6.89 -13.25
N ALA A 111 0.60 5.91 -13.30
CA ALA A 111 0.34 5.03 -12.17
C ALA A 111 1.61 4.25 -11.76
N CYS A 112 2.32 3.64 -12.71
CA CYS A 112 3.57 2.93 -12.41
C CYS A 112 4.67 3.85 -11.90
N CYS A 113 4.85 5.02 -12.52
CA CYS A 113 5.82 6.02 -12.06
C CYS A 113 5.53 6.49 -10.63
N THR A 114 4.25 6.69 -10.31
CA THR A 114 3.79 7.10 -8.99
C THR A 114 4.06 6.02 -7.96
N TYR A 115 3.71 4.77 -8.28
CA TYR A 115 3.99 3.61 -7.44
C TYR A 115 5.49 3.47 -7.14
N ARG A 116 6.35 3.54 -8.16
CA ARG A 116 7.80 3.39 -8.00
C ARG A 116 8.40 4.53 -7.16
N ARG A 117 7.96 5.77 -7.38
CA ARG A 117 8.42 6.92 -6.57
C ARG A 117 7.98 6.81 -5.12
N PHE A 118 6.72 6.46 -4.87
CA PHE A 118 6.19 6.26 -3.52
C PHE A 118 6.93 5.15 -2.78
N ARG A 119 7.11 4.00 -3.44
CA ARG A 119 7.84 2.84 -2.89
C ARG A 119 9.26 3.22 -2.51
N LEU A 120 10.02 3.83 -3.41
CA LEU A 120 11.40 4.25 -3.15
C LEU A 120 11.49 5.25 -2.00
N CYS A 121 10.62 6.28 -1.99
CA CYS A 121 10.57 7.28 -0.92
C CYS A 121 10.39 6.62 0.46
N GLY A 122 9.44 5.70 0.58
CA GLY A 122 9.16 5.03 1.85
C GLY A 122 10.23 4.03 2.27
N THR A 123 10.71 3.21 1.33
CA THR A 123 11.74 2.21 1.67
C THR A 123 13.08 2.85 2.02
N ASP A 124 13.45 3.95 1.36
CA ASP A 124 14.68 4.67 1.66
C ASP A 124 14.60 5.37 3.03
N LEU A 125 13.43 5.91 3.38
CA LEU A 125 13.17 6.46 4.70
C LEU A 125 13.34 5.38 5.79
N ILE A 126 12.69 4.24 5.61
CA ILE A 126 12.75 3.13 6.57
C ILE A 126 14.16 2.56 6.68
N GLU A 127 14.87 2.37 5.57
CA GLU A 127 16.25 1.87 5.60
C GLU A 127 17.19 2.81 6.35
N LYS A 128 17.08 4.12 6.10
CA LYS A 128 17.90 5.14 6.78
C LYS A 128 17.62 5.21 8.27
N LYS A 129 16.36 5.03 8.68
CA LYS A 129 15.90 5.22 10.06
C LYS A 129 15.94 3.94 10.91
N CYS A 130 15.50 2.83 10.33
CA CYS A 130 15.27 1.55 11.01
C CYS A 130 16.18 0.42 10.51
N GLY A 131 16.98 0.66 9.46
CA GLY A 131 17.93 -0.31 8.92
C GLY A 131 17.34 -1.22 7.83
N ALA A 132 18.23 -1.96 7.17
CA ALA A 132 17.89 -2.79 6.01
C ALA A 132 16.88 -3.92 6.33
N GLU A 133 16.99 -4.55 7.50
CA GLU A 133 16.06 -5.62 7.91
C GLU A 133 14.62 -5.08 8.05
N ALA A 134 14.46 -3.86 8.59
CA ALA A 134 13.16 -3.22 8.70
C ALA A 134 12.58 -2.88 7.32
N LYS A 135 13.41 -2.38 6.39
CA LYS A 135 13.02 -2.15 4.99
C LYS A 135 12.56 -3.45 4.32
N ASP A 136 13.32 -4.54 4.45
CA ASP A 136 12.98 -5.83 3.87
C ASP A 136 11.67 -6.38 4.46
N PHE A 137 11.47 -6.20 5.76
CA PHE A 137 10.22 -6.51 6.43
C PHE A 137 9.06 -5.69 5.85
N VAL A 138 9.18 -4.37 5.72
CA VAL A 138 8.10 -3.53 5.19
C VAL A 138 7.80 -3.83 3.72
N LEU A 139 8.80 -4.12 2.91
CA LEU A 139 8.60 -4.54 1.52
C LEU A 139 7.73 -5.81 1.43
N LYS A 140 8.06 -6.82 2.25
CA LYS A 140 7.23 -8.03 2.39
C LYS A 140 5.85 -7.69 2.94
N PHE A 141 5.78 -6.89 4.01
CA PHE A 141 4.51 -6.52 4.63
C PHE A 141 3.57 -5.79 3.67
N ILE A 142 4.08 -4.92 2.79
CA ILE A 142 3.30 -4.28 1.73
C ILE A 142 2.79 -5.34 0.74
N SER A 143 3.64 -6.26 0.29
CA SER A 143 3.20 -7.33 -0.63
C SER A 143 2.13 -8.23 -0.01
N PHE A 144 2.01 -8.28 1.32
CA PHE A 144 0.93 -9.00 1.99
C PHE A 144 -0.44 -8.39 1.66
N PHE A 145 -0.54 -7.07 1.61
CA PHE A 145 -1.83 -6.39 1.38
C PHE A 145 -2.16 -6.19 -0.09
N VAL A 146 -1.16 -5.94 -0.94
CA VAL A 146 -1.39 -5.52 -2.33
C VAL A 146 -0.81 -6.46 -3.40
N SER A 147 -0.29 -7.63 -3.00
CA SER A 147 0.50 -8.55 -3.82
C SER A 147 1.79 -7.94 -4.37
N ASN A 148 2.65 -8.78 -4.95
CA ASN A 148 3.82 -8.34 -5.72
C ASN A 148 3.47 -7.94 -7.17
N LEU A 149 2.20 -7.98 -7.59
CA LEU A 149 1.79 -7.62 -8.95
C LEU A 149 2.21 -6.19 -9.37
N PRO A 150 2.06 -5.14 -8.53
CA PRO A 150 2.50 -3.81 -8.91
C PRO A 150 4.01 -3.74 -9.18
N ASP A 151 4.84 -4.48 -8.41
CA ASP A 151 6.28 -4.56 -8.67
C ASP A 151 6.55 -5.21 -10.03
N ILE A 152 5.86 -6.31 -10.36
CA ILE A 152 6.03 -7.03 -11.63
C ILE A 152 5.60 -6.16 -12.81
N VAL A 153 4.43 -5.53 -12.73
CA VAL A 153 3.87 -4.71 -13.81
C VAL A 153 4.69 -3.45 -14.03
N CYS A 154 5.20 -2.84 -12.95
CA CYS A 154 5.90 -1.57 -13.01
C CYS A 154 7.43 -1.68 -12.93
N GLN A 155 8.00 -2.89 -13.06
CA GLN A 155 9.44 -3.14 -12.89
C GLN A 155 10.34 -2.27 -13.78
N ASN A 156 9.89 -1.93 -14.99
CA ASN A 156 10.66 -1.17 -15.98
C ASN A 156 10.50 0.35 -15.84
N PHE A 157 9.83 0.84 -14.78
CA PHE A 157 9.65 2.27 -14.54
C PHE A 157 10.62 2.74 -13.46
N SER A 158 11.36 3.81 -13.79
CA SER A 158 12.23 4.54 -12.87
C SER A 158 11.74 5.99 -12.75
N PRO A 159 11.53 6.55 -11.54
CA PRO A 159 11.00 7.91 -11.38
C PRO A 159 11.80 9.01 -12.08
N GLU A 160 13.11 8.79 -12.25
CA GLU A 160 14.05 9.78 -12.80
C GLU A 160 14.20 9.68 -14.32
N GLU A 161 13.66 8.63 -14.94
CA GLU A 161 13.79 8.34 -16.37
C GLU A 161 12.48 8.64 -17.13
N PRO A 162 12.54 8.86 -18.47
CA PRO A 162 11.33 8.86 -19.29
C PRO A 162 10.61 7.49 -19.24
N PRO A 163 9.27 7.45 -19.20
CA PRO A 163 8.35 8.60 -19.28
C PRO A 163 8.08 9.28 -17.92
N CYS A 164 8.55 8.71 -16.80
CA CYS A 164 8.21 9.17 -15.46
C CYS A 164 8.59 10.62 -15.18
N LYS A 165 9.81 11.02 -15.56
CA LYS A 165 10.28 12.40 -15.39
C LYS A 165 9.37 13.44 -16.05
N ALA A 166 8.67 13.08 -17.14
CA ALA A 166 7.74 13.97 -17.83
C ALA A 166 6.32 13.93 -17.26
N LEU A 167 5.90 12.78 -16.71
CA LEU A 167 4.54 12.58 -16.23
C LEU A 167 4.35 12.97 -14.77
N LEU A 168 5.36 12.77 -13.93
CA LEU A 168 5.26 12.96 -12.49
C LEU A 168 5.17 14.42 -12.04
N PRO A 169 4.51 14.63 -10.89
CA PRO A 169 4.72 15.70 -9.94
C PRO A 169 6.11 16.31 -9.90
N PRO A 170 6.36 17.63 -9.89
CA PRO A 170 7.51 18.12 -9.12
C PRO A 170 7.41 17.60 -7.68
N ILE A 171 8.54 17.21 -7.08
CA ILE A 171 8.56 16.77 -5.68
C ILE A 171 8.07 17.91 -4.79
N GLY A 172 7.17 17.60 -3.86
CA GLY A 172 6.58 18.58 -2.95
C GLY A 172 5.42 19.40 -3.55
N ALA A 173 4.99 19.10 -4.78
CA ALA A 173 3.75 19.65 -5.31
C ALA A 173 2.57 19.25 -4.40
N PRO A 174 1.72 20.21 -3.98
CA PRO A 174 0.56 19.88 -3.15
C PRO A 174 -0.48 19.09 -3.96
N PRO A 175 -1.24 18.17 -3.33
CA PRO A 175 -2.45 17.63 -3.92
C PRO A 175 -3.44 18.75 -4.27
N ASN A 176 -4.11 18.62 -5.41
CA ASN A 176 -5.13 19.56 -5.88
C ASN A 176 -6.43 19.46 -5.07
N GLY A 177 -6.71 18.30 -4.45
CA GLY A 177 -7.84 18.12 -3.54
C GLY A 177 -9.21 18.14 -4.22
N ASP A 178 -9.28 17.80 -5.51
CA ASP A 178 -10.54 17.75 -6.28
C ASP A 178 -11.54 16.76 -5.64
N GLN A 179 -12.56 17.29 -4.96
CA GLN A 179 -13.57 16.52 -4.22
C GLN A 179 -14.49 15.70 -5.13
N ASP A 180 -14.58 16.07 -6.41
CA ASP A 180 -15.46 15.42 -7.38
C ASP A 180 -14.80 14.19 -8.03
N SER A 181 -13.48 14.03 -7.87
CA SER A 181 -12.76 12.85 -8.35
C SER A 181 -13.17 11.60 -7.54
N PRO A 182 -13.70 10.53 -8.18
CA PRO A 182 -14.05 9.28 -7.48
C PRO A 182 -12.85 8.66 -6.75
N LEU A 183 -11.64 8.86 -7.29
CA LEU A 183 -10.40 8.42 -6.69
C LEU A 183 -10.11 9.18 -5.39
N ASN A 184 -10.37 10.49 -5.36
CA ASN A 184 -10.26 11.30 -4.15
C ASN A 184 -11.35 10.97 -3.14
N GLN A 185 -12.56 10.63 -3.57
CA GLN A 185 -13.60 10.16 -2.66
C GLN A 185 -13.17 8.87 -1.95
N ILE A 186 -12.60 7.91 -2.69
CA ILE A 186 -12.03 6.69 -2.12
C ILE A 186 -10.89 7.01 -1.15
N ILE A 187 -9.93 7.85 -1.54
CA ILE A 187 -8.81 8.27 -0.67
C ILE A 187 -9.32 8.97 0.59
N ASN A 188 -10.32 9.85 0.47
CA ASN A 188 -10.91 10.56 1.60
C ASN A 188 -11.68 9.61 2.53
N MET A 189 -12.35 8.57 2.02
CA MET A 189 -12.95 7.52 2.86
C MET A 189 -11.91 6.80 3.73
N PHE A 190 -10.65 6.74 3.28
CA PHE A 190 -9.56 6.14 4.04
C PHE A 190 -8.84 7.14 4.97
N ASN A 191 -8.91 8.44 4.69
CA ASN A 191 -8.29 9.51 5.49
C ASN A 191 -9.24 10.18 6.49
N ALA A 192 -10.56 9.99 6.37
CA ALA A 192 -11.54 10.51 7.31
C ALA A 192 -11.63 9.62 8.55
N ASN A 193 -10.82 9.94 9.57
CA ASN A 193 -11.15 10.06 11.01
C ASN A 193 -9.83 10.21 11.77
#